data_AF-A0A353NFD5-F1
#
_entry.id   AF-A0A353NFD5-F1
#
_cell.length_a   1.000
_cell.length_b   1.000
_cell.length_c   1.000
_cell.angle_alpha   90.00
_cell.angle_beta   90.00
_cell.angle_gamma   90.00
#
_symmetry.space_group_name_H-M   'P 1'
#
loop_
_entity.id
_entity.type
_entity.pdbx_description
1 polymer ?
#
loop_
_entity_poly.entity_id
_entity_poly.type
_entity_poly.pdbx_seq_one_letter_code
_entity_poly.pdbx_strand_id
1 'polypeptide(L)'
;MHDHDHNHDHGHSHDHDHGHSKTVAVHASLFAANDALARANREHFNEVGAVALNLISSPGSGKTTLLEHTIEALKGEIRIGVIEGDIET
;
A
#
# COMPACT_ATOMS: atom_id res chain seq x y z
N MET A 1 17.17 -8.54 72.71
CA MET A 1 16.64 -9.77 72.08
C MET A 1 15.35 -9.44 71.34
N HIS A 2 15.46 -9.15 70.05
CA HIS A 2 14.68 -9.78 68.98
C HIS A 2 15.41 -9.45 67.67
N ASP A 3 15.66 -10.50 66.91
CA ASP A 3 16.43 -10.57 65.68
C ASP A 3 15.46 -10.92 64.54
N HIS A 4 15.94 -10.84 63.28
CA HIS A 4 15.31 -11.25 62.01
C HIS A 4 14.31 -10.24 61.37
N ASP A 5 14.23 -10.05 60.05
CA ASP A 5 14.83 -10.72 58.89
C ASP A 5 14.75 -9.80 57.66
N HIS A 6 15.66 -9.95 56.70
CA HIS A 6 15.55 -9.34 55.37
C HIS A 6 14.72 -10.25 54.47
N ASN A 7 13.77 -9.72 53.69
CA ASN A 7 13.41 -10.36 52.43
C ASN A 7 13.05 -9.32 51.36
N HIS A 8 13.96 -9.18 50.39
CA HIS A 8 13.66 -8.61 49.08
C HIS A 8 13.04 -9.74 48.26
N ASP A 9 11.84 -9.53 47.69
CA ASP A 9 11.31 -10.42 46.66
C ASP A 9 10.89 -9.64 45.41
N HIS A 10 11.10 -10.33 44.30
CA HIS A 10 11.35 -9.88 42.95
C HIS A 10 10.09 -9.79 42.09
N GLY A 11 10.16 -8.95 41.05
CA GLY A 11 9.68 -9.27 39.70
C GLY A 11 8.16 -9.26 39.49
N HIS A 12 7.59 -8.97 38.33
CA HIS A 12 8.13 -8.69 37.01
C HIS A 12 7.17 -7.72 36.31
N SER A 13 7.73 -6.84 35.49
CA SER A 13 7.04 -6.11 34.44
C SER A 13 6.31 -7.10 33.51
N HIS A 14 4.98 -7.11 33.55
CA HIS A 14 4.19 -7.69 32.47
C HIS A 14 3.90 -6.60 31.44
N ASP A 15 4.88 -6.46 30.55
CA ASP A 15 4.73 -5.85 29.24
C ASP A 15 3.80 -6.75 28.43
N HIS A 16 2.60 -6.26 28.10
CA HIS A 16 1.70 -6.91 27.14
C HIS A 16 1.58 -6.00 25.92
N ASP A 17 2.68 -5.88 25.18
CA ASP A 17 2.65 -5.45 23.78
C ASP A 17 2.12 -6.60 22.91
N HIS A 18 0.80 -6.62 22.70
CA HIS A 18 0.16 -7.58 21.79
C HIS A 18 -0.63 -6.93 20.65
N GLY A 19 -0.47 -5.62 20.44
CA GLY A 19 -1.16 -4.89 19.36
C GLY A 19 -0.30 -4.64 18.12
N HIS A 20 1.01 -4.46 18.30
CA HIS A 20 1.84 -3.86 17.24
C HIS A 20 2.41 -4.88 16.25
N SER A 21 2.89 -6.03 16.73
CA SER A 21 3.62 -6.99 15.89
C SER A 21 2.76 -7.64 14.80
N LYS A 22 1.52 -8.03 15.13
CA LYS A 22 0.60 -8.67 14.15
C LYS A 22 0.16 -7.69 13.05
N THR A 23 -0.11 -6.44 13.40
CA THR A 23 -0.49 -5.39 12.44
C THR A 23 0.63 -5.12 11.44
N VAL A 24 1.88 -5.03 11.92
CA VAL A 24 3.06 -4.83 11.05
C VAL A 24 3.25 -6.00 10.10
N ALA A 25 3.10 -7.24 10.57
CA ALA A 25 3.24 -8.43 9.73
C ALA A 25 2.20 -8.48 8.61
N VAL A 26 0.94 -8.13 8.90
CA VAL A 26 -0.14 -8.07 7.90
C VAL A 26 0.16 -7.00 6.85
N HIS A 27 0.57 -5.80 7.26
CA HIS A 27 0.93 -4.73 6.33
C HIS A 27 2.09 -5.13 5.41
N ALA A 28 3.15 -5.72 5.98
CA ALA A 28 4.29 -6.20 5.19
C ALA A 28 3.88 -7.28 4.17
N SER A 29 3.01 -8.21 4.56
CA SER A 29 2.48 -9.22 3.65
C SER A 29 1.63 -8.61 2.53
N LEU A 30 0.83 -7.59 2.83
CA LEU A 30 -0.01 -6.91 1.84
C LEU A 30 0.84 -6.16 0.80
N PHE A 31 1.87 -5.44 1.24
CA PHE A 31 2.80 -4.77 0.33
C PHE A 31 3.53 -5.77 -0.56
N ALA A 32 4.01 -6.89 -0.02
CA ALA A 32 4.68 -7.92 -0.80
C ALA A 32 3.75 -8.54 -1.87
N ALA A 33 2.49 -8.81 -1.53
CA ALA A 33 1.49 -9.30 -2.48
C ALA A 33 1.21 -8.28 -3.59
N ASN A 34 1.05 -6.99 -3.23
CA ASN A 34 0.87 -5.91 -4.19
C ASN A 34 2.06 -5.76 -5.14
N ASP A 35 3.29 -5.86 -4.63
CA ASP A 35 4.50 -5.77 -5.45
C ASP A 35 4.61 -6.93 -6.45
N ALA A 36 4.19 -8.13 -6.06
CA ALA A 36 4.12 -9.29 -6.94
C ALA A 36 3.11 -9.05 -8.08
N LEU A 37 1.91 -8.54 -7.77
CA LEU A 37 0.89 -8.19 -8.76
C LEU A 37 1.35 -7.05 -9.67
N ALA A 38 1.97 -6.00 -9.11
CA ALA A 38 2.49 -4.88 -9.86
C ALA A 38 3.59 -5.32 -10.84
N ARG A 39 4.43 -6.30 -10.45
CA ARG A 39 5.42 -6.91 -11.36
C ARG A 39 4.75 -7.66 -12.50
N ALA A 40 3.76 -8.51 -12.21
CA ALA A 40 3.02 -9.23 -13.23
C ALA A 40 2.34 -8.27 -14.23
N ASN A 41 1.75 -7.17 -13.75
CA ASN A 41 1.16 -6.15 -14.62
C ASN A 41 2.20 -5.50 -15.54
N ARG A 42 3.39 -5.16 -15.03
CA ARG A 42 4.47 -4.60 -15.85
C ARG A 42 4.95 -5.59 -16.92
N GLU A 43 5.12 -6.86 -16.55
CA GLU A 43 5.48 -7.92 -17.49
C GLU A 43 4.41 -8.04 -18.60
N HIS A 44 3.14 -8.10 -18.24
CA HIS A 44 2.03 -8.16 -19.18
C HIS A 44 1.99 -6.97 -20.14
N PHE A 45 2.11 -5.73 -19.64
CA PHE A 45 2.09 -4.54 -20.49
C PHE A 45 3.29 -4.48 -21.44
N ASN A 46 4.47 -4.93 -20.98
CA ASN A 46 5.65 -5.04 -21.83
C ASN A 46 5.46 -6.07 -22.96
N GLU A 47 4.86 -7.23 -22.66
CA GLU A 47 4.59 -8.28 -23.64
C GLU A 47 3.66 -7.82 -24.77
N VAL A 48 2.64 -7.02 -24.44
CA VAL A 48 1.70 -6.46 -25.45
C VAL A 48 2.20 -5.15 -26.08
N GLY A 49 3.40 -4.69 -25.72
CA GLY A 49 4.01 -3.46 -26.24
C GLY A 49 3.26 -2.19 -25.83
N ALA A 50 2.60 -2.18 -24.68
CA ALA A 50 1.85 -1.05 -24.16
C ALA A 50 2.62 -0.35 -23.03
N VAL A 51 2.55 0.99 -23.00
CA VAL A 51 3.00 1.79 -21.86
C VAL A 51 1.81 2.02 -20.94
N ALA A 52 1.91 1.59 -19.69
CA ALA A 52 0.90 1.84 -18.66
C ALA A 52 1.32 3.00 -17.76
N LEU A 53 0.43 3.96 -17.56
CA LEU A 53 0.61 5.11 -16.67
C LEU A 53 -0.37 5.01 -15.51
N ASN A 54 0.14 5.09 -14.28
CA ASN A 54 -0.69 5.13 -13.08
C ASN A 54 -0.79 6.57 -12.58
N LEU A 55 -2.01 7.11 -12.48
CA LEU A 55 -2.28 8.47 -12.01
C LEU A 55 -2.94 8.42 -10.63
N ILE A 56 -2.15 8.68 -9.59
CA ILE A 56 -2.63 8.81 -8.20
C ILE A 56 -2.63 10.29 -7.83
N SER A 57 -3.73 10.79 -7.28
CA SER A 57 -3.84 12.18 -6.85
C SER A 57 -4.90 12.37 -5.78
N SER A 58 -4.82 13.48 -5.05
CA SER A 58 -5.85 13.88 -4.08
C SER A 58 -7.24 13.95 -4.74
N PRO A 59 -8.32 13.71 -3.98
CA PRO A 59 -9.68 13.97 -4.44
C PRO A 59 -9.82 15.40 -4.97
N GLY A 60 -10.55 15.58 -6.08
CA GLY A 60 -10.79 16.90 -6.69
C GLY A 60 -9.60 17.55 -7.43
N SER A 61 -8.44 16.88 -7.56
CA SER A 61 -7.25 17.46 -8.22
C SER A 61 -7.31 17.56 -9.75
N GLY A 62 -8.46 17.26 -10.37
CA GLY A 62 -8.62 17.36 -11.83
C GLY A 62 -8.02 16.19 -12.65
N LYS A 63 -7.79 15.02 -12.05
CA LYS A 63 -7.30 13.81 -12.75
C LYS A 63 -8.08 13.50 -14.03
N THR A 64 -9.41 13.53 -13.91
CA THR A 64 -10.33 13.24 -15.02
C THR A 64 -10.18 14.29 -16.12
N THR A 65 -10.17 15.57 -15.77
CA THR A 65 -9.95 16.67 -16.72
C THR A 65 -8.61 16.56 -17.44
N LEU A 66 -7.54 16.21 -16.72
CA LEU A 66 -6.22 15.96 -17.32
C LEU A 66 -6.27 14.79 -18.32
N LEU A 67 -6.91 13.68 -17.94
CA LEU A 67 -7.08 12.51 -18.82
C LEU A 67 -7.87 12.86 -20.09
N GLU A 68 -9.00 13.53 -19.95
CA GLU A 68 -9.87 13.95 -21.07
C GLU A 68 -9.11 14.82 -22.06
N HIS A 69 -8.44 15.87 -21.58
CA HIS A 69 -7.67 16.76 -22.45
C HIS A 69 -6.46 16.07 -23.09
N THR A 70 -5.78 15.17 -22.36
CA THR A 70 -4.65 14.41 -22.91
C THR A 70 -5.10 13.48 -24.04
N ILE A 71 -6.24 12.80 -23.87
CA ILE A 71 -6.82 11.91 -24.88
C ILE A 71 -7.21 12.69 -26.12
N GLU A 72 -7.88 13.84 -25.97
CA GLU A 72 -8.26 14.67 -27.13
C GLU A 72 -7.03 15.24 -27.84
N ALA A 73 -6.00 15.67 -27.11
CA ALA A 73 -4.77 16.21 -27.68
C ALA A 73 -3.96 15.17 -28.48
N LEU A 74 -4.00 13.91 -28.08
CA LEU A 74 -3.24 12.81 -28.72
C LEU A 74 -4.09 11.94 -29.64
N LYS A 75 -5.31 12.39 -29.93
CA LYS A 75 -6.30 11.65 -30.71
C LYS A 75 -5.82 11.42 -32.14
N GLY A 76 -5.73 10.15 -32.51
CA GLY A 76 -5.27 9.74 -33.84
C GLY A 76 -3.74 9.59 -33.96
N GLU A 77 -2.97 10.02 -32.96
CA GLU A 77 -1.52 9.80 -32.91
C GLU A 77 -1.17 8.49 -32.20
N ILE A 78 -1.82 8.23 -31.07
CA ILE A 78 -1.64 7.00 -30.28
C ILE A 78 -2.99 6.38 -29.90
N ARG A 79 -3.01 5.05 -29.72
CA ARG A 79 -4.16 4.34 -29.18
C ARG A 79 -4.10 4.37 -27.66
N ILE A 80 -5.11 4.95 -27.03
CA ILE A 80 -5.19 5.10 -25.58
C ILE A 80 -6.37 4.27 -25.05
N GLY A 81 -6.12 3.50 -23.99
CA GLY A 81 -7.15 2.86 -23.17
C GLY A 81 -7.10 3.42 -21.75
N VAL A 82 -8.25 3.50 -21.08
CA VAL A 82 -8.38 3.99 -19.71
C VAL A 82 -8.88 2.84 -18.82
N ILE A 83 -8.23 2.67 -17.67
CA ILE A 83 -8.67 1.77 -16.60
C ILE A 83 -8.99 2.65 -15.40
N GLU A 84 -10.27 2.74 -15.06
CA GLU A 84 -10.73 3.45 -13.86
C GLU A 84 -10.78 2.46 -12.69
N GLY A 85 -10.02 2.74 -11.64
CA GLY A 85 -10.13 2.03 -10.37
C GLY A 85 -11.20 2.71 -9.54
N ASP A 86 -12.40 2.15 -9.52
CA ASP A 86 -13.42 2.57 -8.57
C ASP A 86 -13.12 1.96 -7.19
N ILE A 87 -13.21 2.78 -6.15
CA ILE A 87 -13.27 2.28 -4.77
C ILE A 87 -14.74 2.06 -4.47
N GLU A 88 -15.24 0.89 -4.87
CA GLU A 88 -16.54 0.43 -4.40
C GLU A 88 -16.49 0.41 -2.86
N THR A 89 -17.39 1.18 -2.25
CA THR A 89 -17.41 1.46 -0.80
C THR A 89 -18.08 0.33 -0.03
#